data_AF-A0AAV9L7L0-F1
#
_entry.id   AF-A0AAV9L7L0-F1
#
_cell.length_a   1.000
_cell.length_b   1.000
_cell.length_c   1.000
_cell.angle_alpha   90.00
_cell.angle_beta   90.00
_cell.angle_gamma   90.00
#
_symmetry.space_group_name_H-M   'P 1'
#
loop_
_entity.id
_entity.type
_entity.pdbx_description
1 polymer ?
#
loop_
_entity_poly.entity_id
_entity_poly.type
_entity_poly.pdbx_seq_one_letter_code
_entity_poly.pdbx_strand_id
1 'polypeptide(L)'
;MHNKALHVTTMCRDKIINRVLVDDGSGLNICPLSTLKQLKFDLGKLHQNQVNVRAFDGVQRDTLSAVNLDIQVGPADFNVEFQVLDINTNYNLLLGRPFIHMAGAVSSTIHQLMKFVWKDQELVIYGEGSHSNGYAPIVDDVSRGCDFYTVELVNATGDDLAP
;
A
#
# COMPACT_ATOMS: atom_id res chain seq x y z
N MET A 1 19.20 16.68 -2.49
CA MET A 1 19.10 15.20 -2.39
C MET A 1 17.63 14.86 -2.28
N HIS A 2 17.04 14.22 -3.29
CA HIS A 2 15.58 14.07 -3.43
C HIS A 2 15.15 12.61 -3.66
N ASN A 3 15.83 11.65 -3.03
CA ASN A 3 15.55 10.22 -3.19
C ASN A 3 14.95 9.62 -1.91
N LYS A 4 13.85 10.19 -1.42
CA LYS A 4 13.11 9.58 -0.30
C LYS A 4 12.18 8.51 -0.87
N ALA A 5 12.31 7.28 -0.37
CA ALA A 5 11.39 6.20 -0.71
C ALA A 5 9.97 6.53 -0.24
N LEU A 6 8.97 6.25 -1.07
CA LEU A 6 7.57 6.48 -0.75
C LEU A 6 7.08 5.38 0.20
N HIS A 7 6.93 5.76 1.47
CA HIS A 7 6.27 4.91 2.47
C HIS A 7 4.88 5.46 2.71
N VAL A 8 3.87 4.59 2.76
CA VAL A 8 2.50 4.94 3.14
C VAL A 8 2.08 4.12 4.36
N THR A 9 0.99 4.54 4.98
CA THR A 9 0.33 3.77 6.04
C THR A 9 -0.89 3.05 5.45
N THR A 10 -1.12 1.81 5.89
CA THR A 10 -2.28 0.98 5.50
C THR A 10 -2.88 0.31 6.73
N MET A 11 -4.05 -0.30 6.62
CA MET A 11 -4.61 -1.18 7.64
C MET A 11 -4.60 -2.63 7.16
N CYS A 12 -4.47 -3.59 8.07
CA CYS A 12 -4.81 -4.98 7.82
C CYS A 12 -5.30 -5.58 9.14
N ARG A 13 -6.50 -6.20 9.14
CA ARG A 13 -7.09 -6.82 10.34
C ARG A 13 -7.12 -5.89 11.56
N ASP A 14 -7.67 -4.70 11.36
CA ASP A 14 -7.79 -3.65 12.39
C ASP A 14 -6.45 -3.18 12.99
N LYS A 15 -5.34 -3.50 12.33
CA LYS A 15 -4.00 -3.07 12.72
C LYS A 15 -3.43 -2.12 11.68
N ILE A 16 -2.91 -1.00 12.15
CA ILE A 16 -2.16 -0.06 11.33
C ILE A 16 -0.81 -0.68 10.98
N ILE A 17 -0.51 -0.72 9.69
CA ILE A 17 0.79 -1.07 9.14
C ILE A 17 1.42 0.21 8.60
N ASN A 18 2.44 0.71 9.31
CA ASN A 18 3.28 1.80 8.83
C ASN A 18 4.41 1.29 7.94
N ARG A 19 5.19 2.19 7.35
CA ARG A 19 6.35 1.89 6.50
C ARG A 19 6.01 0.88 5.40
N VAL A 20 4.87 1.06 4.73
CA VAL A 20 4.53 0.27 3.54
C VAL A 20 5.19 0.93 2.35
N LEU A 21 6.19 0.25 1.77
CA LEU A 21 6.95 0.76 0.65
C LEU A 21 6.14 0.61 -0.65
N VAL A 22 5.99 1.70 -1.40
CA VAL A 22 5.44 1.67 -2.76
C VAL A 22 6.60 1.69 -3.75
N ASP A 23 6.75 0.63 -4.53
CA ASP A 23 7.89 0.42 -5.43
C ASP A 23 7.44 -0.08 -6.81
N ASP A 24 7.36 0.84 -7.76
CA ASP A 24 7.05 0.54 -9.17
C ASP A 24 8.16 -0.26 -9.88
N GLY A 25 9.37 -0.33 -9.30
CA GLY A 25 10.43 -1.20 -9.79
C GLY A 25 10.22 -2.69 -9.44
N SER A 26 9.42 -2.98 -8.42
CA SER A 26 9.22 -4.35 -7.95
C SER A 26 8.20 -5.10 -8.79
N GLY A 27 8.55 -6.31 -9.22
CA GLY A 27 7.62 -7.24 -9.88
C GLY A 27 6.71 -8.01 -8.92
N LEU A 28 6.86 -7.84 -7.61
CA LEU A 28 6.17 -8.61 -6.58
C LEU A 28 5.69 -7.69 -5.46
N ASN A 29 4.58 -8.07 -4.83
CA ASN A 29 4.28 -7.58 -3.49
C ASN A 29 5.00 -8.48 -2.48
N ILE A 30 5.61 -7.89 -1.46
CA ILE A 30 6.40 -8.64 -0.46
C ILE A 30 5.85 -8.39 0.94
N CYS A 31 5.66 -9.47 1.69
CA CYS A 31 5.39 -9.45 3.11
C CYS A 31 6.56 -10.10 3.86
N PRO A 32 7.37 -9.33 4.62
CA PRO A 32 8.34 -9.89 5.54
C PRO A 32 7.64 -10.81 6.56
N LEU A 33 8.24 -11.97 6.85
CA LEU A 33 7.71 -12.93 7.82
C LEU A 33 7.49 -12.30 9.20
N SER A 34 8.35 -11.35 9.57
CA SER A 34 8.23 -10.57 10.80
C SER A 34 6.91 -9.79 10.87
N THR A 35 6.52 -9.10 9.79
CA THR A 35 5.23 -8.40 9.69
C THR A 35 4.07 -9.39 9.79
N LEU A 36 4.15 -10.50 9.06
CA LEU A 36 3.08 -11.50 9.05
C LEU A 36 2.82 -12.08 10.46
N LYS A 37 3.88 -12.32 11.22
CA LYS A 37 3.81 -12.73 12.64
C LYS A 37 3.19 -11.63 13.52
N GLN A 38 3.54 -10.37 13.33
CA GLN A 38 2.95 -9.24 14.06
C GLN A 38 1.44 -9.07 13.77
N LEU A 39 1.03 -9.34 12.53
CA LEU A 39 -0.37 -9.40 12.14
C LEU A 39 -1.11 -10.58 12.80
N LYS A 40 -0.41 -11.49 13.49
CA LYS A 40 -0.94 -12.72 14.08
C LYS A 40 -1.65 -13.58 13.02
N PHE A 41 -1.09 -13.61 11.82
CA PHE A 41 -1.59 -14.47 10.75
C PHE A 41 -1.32 -15.94 11.09
N ASP A 42 -2.33 -16.78 10.85
CA ASP A 42 -2.20 -18.23 11.00
C ASP A 42 -1.33 -18.78 9.86
N LEU A 43 -0.08 -19.11 10.17
CA LEU A 43 0.88 -19.62 9.20
C LEU A 43 0.44 -20.95 8.57
N GLY A 44 -0.51 -21.67 9.16
CA GLY A 44 -1.12 -22.86 8.55
C GLY A 44 -2.01 -22.55 7.34
N LYS A 45 -2.39 -21.28 7.13
CA LYS A 45 -3.18 -20.81 5.97
C LYS A 45 -2.31 -20.25 4.85
N LEU A 46 -0.99 -20.36 4.97
CA LEU A 46 -0.06 -20.03 3.90
C LEU A 46 -0.29 -20.96 2.70
N HIS A 47 -0.43 -20.39 1.51
CA HIS A 47 -0.59 -21.18 0.30
C HIS A 47 0.77 -21.79 -0.02
N GLN A 48 0.88 -23.12 -0.11
CA GLN A 48 2.11 -23.76 -0.62
C GLN A 48 2.26 -23.48 -2.13
N ASN A 49 2.68 -22.27 -2.47
CA ASN A 49 3.14 -21.88 -3.78
C ASN A 49 4.65 -21.72 -3.68
N GLN A 50 5.40 -22.70 -4.20
CA GLN A 50 6.84 -22.57 -4.41
C GLN A 50 7.08 -21.65 -5.62
N VAL A 51 7.06 -20.34 -5.39
CA VAL A 51 7.56 -19.36 -6.37
C VAL A 51 8.98 -18.99 -5.98
N ASN A 52 9.95 -19.26 -6.85
CA ASN A 52 11.33 -18.81 -6.65
C ASN A 52 11.42 -17.30 -6.92
N VAL A 53 11.76 -16.50 -5.92
CA VAL A 53 11.92 -15.05 -6.06
C VAL A 53 13.40 -14.72 -6.19
N ARG A 54 13.78 -14.19 -7.36
CA ARG A 54 15.13 -13.68 -7.62
C ARG A 54 15.11 -12.17 -7.43
N ALA A 55 15.87 -11.67 -6.45
CA ALA A 55 16.05 -10.23 -6.27
C ALA A 55 16.99 -9.66 -7.34
N PHE A 56 16.92 -8.34 -7.55
CA PHE A 56 17.69 -7.62 -8.57
C PHE A 56 19.22 -7.67 -8.34
N ASP A 57 19.65 -7.93 -7.10
CA ASP A 57 21.06 -8.11 -6.71
C ASP A 57 21.65 -9.48 -7.14
N GLY A 58 20.86 -10.32 -7.80
CA GLY A 58 21.24 -11.69 -8.17
C GLY A 58 21.19 -12.67 -6.99
N VAL A 59 20.88 -12.21 -5.77
CA VAL A 59 20.69 -13.06 -4.61
C VAL A 59 19.32 -13.71 -4.72
N GLN A 60 19.33 -15.03 -4.90
CA GLN A 60 18.12 -15.83 -4.79
C GLN A 60 17.70 -15.83 -3.32
N ARG A 61 16.48 -15.37 -3.05
CA ARG A 61 15.86 -15.50 -1.74
C ARG A 61 14.64 -16.38 -1.93
N ASP A 62 14.71 -17.57 -1.36
CA ASP A 62 13.58 -18.49 -1.45
C ASP A 62 12.38 -17.87 -0.74
N THR A 63 11.26 -17.82 -1.44
CA THR A 63 10.01 -17.40 -0.82
C THR A 63 9.49 -18.55 0.00
N LEU A 64 9.06 -18.26 1.23
CA LEU A 64 8.49 -19.27 2.10
C LEU A 64 7.15 -19.77 1.55
N SER A 65 6.33 -18.84 1.04
CA SER A 65 4.96 -19.09 0.57
C SER A 65 4.34 -17.77 0.03
N ALA A 66 3.15 -17.84 -0.57
CA ALA A 66 2.30 -16.69 -0.84
C ALA A 66 1.10 -16.59 0.13
N VAL A 67 0.62 -15.37 0.37
CA VAL A 67 -0.53 -15.10 1.24
C VAL A 67 -1.41 -13.99 0.66
N ASN A 68 -2.72 -14.16 0.71
CA ASN A 68 -3.67 -13.09 0.43
C ASN A 68 -3.97 -12.32 1.72
N LEU A 69 -3.75 -11.01 1.71
CA LEU A 69 -4.08 -10.11 2.80
C LEU A 69 -5.09 -9.08 2.32
N ASP A 70 -6.17 -8.92 3.10
CA ASP A 70 -7.06 -7.76 2.97
C ASP A 70 -6.37 -6.56 3.61
N ILE A 71 -5.98 -5.61 2.77
CA ILE A 71 -5.38 -4.34 3.21
C ILE A 71 -6.33 -3.18 2.88
N GLN A 72 -6.36 -2.20 3.77
CA GLN A 72 -7.07 -0.94 3.56
C GLN A 72 -6.06 0.16 3.26
N VAL A 73 -6.23 0.86 2.14
CA VAL A 73 -5.40 2.00 1.74
C VAL A 73 -6.30 3.23 1.65
N GLY A 74 -6.18 4.13 2.62
CA GLY A 74 -7.19 5.18 2.82
C GLY A 74 -8.55 4.54 3.11
N PRO A 75 -9.64 4.90 2.40
CA PRO A 75 -10.95 4.28 2.56
C PRO A 75 -11.14 3.01 1.70
N ALA A 76 -10.18 2.63 0.85
CA ALA A 76 -10.33 1.57 -0.14
C ALA A 76 -9.74 0.24 0.34
N ASP A 77 -10.52 -0.84 0.23
CA ASP A 77 -10.10 -2.20 0.56
C ASP A 77 -9.56 -2.95 -0.67
N PHE A 78 -8.48 -3.69 -0.48
CA PHE A 78 -7.83 -4.50 -1.50
C PHE A 78 -7.47 -5.88 -0.96
N ASN A 79 -7.84 -6.93 -1.68
CA ASN A 79 -7.31 -8.27 -1.44
C ASN A 79 -6.04 -8.46 -2.28
N VAL A 80 -4.88 -8.49 -1.61
CA VAL A 80 -3.58 -8.45 -2.27
C VAL A 80 -2.80 -9.72 -1.97
N GLU A 81 -2.32 -10.39 -3.02
CA GLU A 81 -1.38 -11.49 -2.88
C GLU A 81 0.02 -10.94 -2.61
N PHE A 82 0.65 -11.43 -1.54
CA PHE A 82 2.02 -11.13 -1.13
C PHE A 82 2.86 -12.39 -1.16
N GLN A 83 4.10 -12.26 -1.65
CA GLN A 83 5.14 -13.26 -1.43
C GLN A 83 5.72 -13.06 -0.03
N VAL A 84 5.80 -14.14 0.75
CA VAL A 84 6.30 -14.13 2.13
C VAL A 84 7.77 -14.50 2.15
N LEU A 85 8.61 -13.56 2.59
CA LEU A 85 10.05 -13.77 2.68
C LEU A 85 10.54 -13.63 4.13
N ASP A 86 11.46 -14.49 4.55
CA ASP A 86 12.17 -14.33 5.83
C ASP A 86 13.37 -13.39 5.64
N ILE A 87 13.08 -12.09 5.64
CA ILE A 87 14.05 -11.03 5.38
C ILE A 87 13.99 -9.96 6.46
N ASN A 88 15.14 -9.36 6.76
CA ASN A 88 15.23 -8.18 7.59
C ASN A 88 15.13 -6.92 6.72
N THR A 89 14.04 -6.17 6.82
CA THR A 89 13.72 -5.01 5.98
C THR A 89 13.41 -3.79 6.83
N ASN A 90 13.51 -2.60 6.22
CA ASN A 90 13.09 -1.33 6.81
C ASN A 90 11.61 -0.99 6.52
N TYR A 91 10.95 -1.76 5.66
CA TYR A 91 9.51 -1.70 5.38
C TYR A 91 8.77 -2.88 6.01
N ASN A 92 7.49 -2.70 6.28
CA ASN A 92 6.63 -3.76 6.82
C ASN A 92 5.84 -4.47 5.72
N LEU A 93 5.56 -3.81 4.60
CA LEU A 93 5.04 -4.42 3.37
C LEU A 93 5.68 -3.71 2.18
N LEU A 94 5.79 -4.39 1.06
CA LEU A 94 6.14 -3.79 -0.23
C LEU A 94 4.98 -3.99 -1.19
N LEU A 95 4.46 -2.89 -1.71
CA LEU A 95 3.46 -2.84 -2.78
C LEU A 95 4.19 -2.61 -4.09
N GLY A 96 4.28 -3.67 -4.89
CA GLY A 96 4.94 -3.64 -6.19
C GLY A 96 3.96 -3.36 -7.32
N ARG A 97 4.44 -3.53 -8.55
CA ARG A 97 3.62 -3.42 -9.77
C ARG A 97 2.30 -4.20 -9.72
N PRO A 98 2.22 -5.44 -9.18
CA PRO A 98 0.95 -6.15 -9.13
C PRO A 98 -0.14 -5.39 -8.36
N PHE A 99 0.17 -4.82 -7.18
CA PHE A 99 -0.77 -3.96 -6.46
C PHE A 99 -1.04 -2.65 -7.22
N ILE A 100 0.02 -1.97 -7.67
CA ILE A 100 -0.10 -0.66 -8.33
C ILE A 100 -1.02 -0.75 -9.55
N HIS A 101 -0.84 -1.78 -10.39
CA HIS A 101 -1.68 -2.00 -11.56
C HIS A 101 -3.11 -2.42 -11.20
N MET A 102 -3.29 -3.28 -10.19
CA MET A 102 -4.61 -3.69 -9.68
C MET A 102 -5.42 -2.48 -9.22
N ALA A 103 -4.79 -1.56 -8.47
CA ALA A 103 -5.43 -0.37 -7.97
C ALA A 103 -5.59 0.74 -9.03
N GLY A 104 -4.99 0.59 -10.22
CA GLY A 104 -4.90 1.68 -11.20
C GLY A 104 -4.12 2.89 -10.63
N ALA A 105 -3.15 2.63 -9.77
CA ALA A 105 -2.47 3.64 -9.00
C ALA A 105 -1.28 4.27 -9.74
N VAL A 106 -1.02 5.54 -9.44
CA VAL A 106 0.19 6.25 -9.85
C VAL A 106 0.91 6.73 -8.60
N SER A 107 2.16 6.30 -8.43
CA SER A 107 3.00 6.69 -7.29
C SER A 107 4.07 7.71 -7.69
N SER A 108 4.35 8.67 -6.80
CA SER A 108 5.42 9.65 -7.00
C SER A 108 6.29 9.79 -5.76
N THR A 109 7.57 9.42 -5.87
CA THR A 109 8.58 9.61 -4.82
C THR A 109 9.02 11.07 -4.70
N ILE A 110 8.88 11.88 -5.76
CA ILE A 110 9.17 13.32 -5.69
C ILE A 110 8.09 14.04 -4.87
N HIS A 111 6.82 13.74 -5.14
CA HIS A 111 5.70 14.37 -4.43
C HIS A 111 5.30 13.65 -3.14
N GLN A 112 5.95 12.51 -2.85
CA GLN A 112 5.67 11.67 -1.68
C GLN A 112 4.17 11.34 -1.55
N LEU A 113 3.57 10.81 -2.62
CA LEU A 113 2.17 10.40 -2.64
C LEU A 113 1.91 9.26 -3.63
N MET A 114 0.78 8.59 -3.46
CA MET A 114 0.20 7.64 -4.41
C MET A 114 -1.25 8.05 -4.67
N LYS A 115 -1.72 7.97 -5.91
CA LYS A 115 -3.10 8.29 -6.26
C LYS A 115 -3.77 7.18 -7.04
N PHE A 116 -5.07 7.01 -6.89
CA PHE A 116 -5.89 6.06 -7.65
C PHE A 116 -7.37 6.48 -7.62
N VAL A 117 -8.19 5.85 -8.46
CA VAL A 117 -9.65 6.11 -8.49
C VAL A 117 -10.38 5.11 -7.62
N TRP A 118 -11.31 5.58 -6.80
CA TRP A 118 -12.20 4.75 -6.00
C TRP A 118 -13.57 5.38 -5.93
N LYS A 119 -14.62 4.61 -6.30
CA LYS A 119 -16.01 5.10 -6.38
C LYS A 119 -16.12 6.41 -7.20
N ASP A 120 -15.48 6.43 -8.36
CA ASP A 120 -15.45 7.56 -9.31
C ASP A 120 -14.81 8.84 -8.76
N GLN A 121 -14.08 8.76 -7.63
CA GLN A 121 -13.32 9.87 -7.05
C GLN A 121 -11.83 9.58 -7.08
N GLU A 122 -11.01 10.60 -7.38
CA GLU A 122 -9.57 10.48 -7.24
C GLU A 122 -9.22 10.55 -5.75
N LEU A 123 -8.60 9.49 -5.25
CA LEU A 123 -8.01 9.40 -3.91
C LEU A 123 -6.52 9.66 -4.01
N VAL A 124 -6.03 10.57 -3.18
CA VAL A 124 -4.59 10.80 -2.96
C VAL A 124 -4.20 10.29 -1.58
N ILE A 125 -3.20 9.42 -1.52
CA ILE A 125 -2.61 8.89 -0.30
C ILE A 125 -1.23 9.53 -0.13
N TYR A 126 -1.05 10.32 0.91
CA TYR A 126 0.25 10.92 1.18
C TYR A 126 1.21 9.94 1.87
N GLY A 127 2.49 10.11 1.54
CA GLY A 127 3.57 9.38 2.17
C GLY A 127 3.83 9.81 3.61
N GLU A 128 4.38 8.89 4.39
CA GLU A 128 4.74 9.11 5.80
C GLU A 128 5.74 10.26 5.94
N GLY A 129 5.43 11.21 6.81
CA GLY A 129 6.25 12.40 7.05
C GLY A 129 6.07 13.52 6.00
N SER A 130 5.11 13.40 5.09
CA SER A 130 4.62 14.53 4.30
C SER A 130 3.72 15.40 5.19
N HIS A 131 4.25 16.47 5.77
CA HIS A 131 3.46 17.45 6.51
C HIS A 131 2.59 18.25 5.54
N SER A 132 1.28 17.98 5.47
CA SER A 132 0.32 18.99 4.98
C SER A 132 -0.18 19.80 6.18
N ASN A 133 0.20 21.07 6.18
CA ASN A 133 -0.36 22.07 7.08
C ASN A 133 -1.83 22.29 6.64
N GLY A 134 -2.79 21.79 7.42
CA GLY A 134 -4.18 22.25 7.46
C GLY A 134 -5.06 22.04 6.21
N TYR A 135 -5.57 20.82 6.02
CA TYR A 135 -6.94 20.62 5.52
C TYR A 135 -7.57 19.50 6.34
N ALA A 136 -8.58 19.85 7.15
CA ALA A 136 -9.31 18.95 8.01
C ALA A 136 -10.31 18.11 7.19
N PRO A 137 -10.56 16.85 7.58
CA PRO A 137 -11.54 16.00 6.91
C PRO A 137 -12.95 16.55 7.13
N ILE A 138 -13.72 16.71 6.05
CA ILE A 138 -15.17 16.81 6.17
C ILE A 138 -15.68 15.39 6.43
N VAL A 139 -16.14 15.21 7.66
CA VAL A 139 -16.79 14.01 8.18
C VAL A 139 -18.20 13.95 7.59
N ASP A 140 -18.54 12.82 6.97
CA ASP A 140 -19.89 12.28 7.07
C ASP A 140 -19.80 10.87 7.65
N ASP A 141 -20.75 10.60 8.55
CA ASP A 141 -20.64 9.82 9.79
C ASP A 141 -20.58 8.27 9.63
N VAL A 142 -19.91 7.64 10.61
CA VAL A 142 -19.84 6.21 11.00
C VAL A 142 -18.83 5.33 10.21
N SER A 143 -17.64 5.01 10.72
CA SER A 143 -17.38 4.24 11.94
C SER A 143 -16.08 4.65 12.65
N ARG A 144 -16.14 4.68 13.98
CA ARG A 144 -15.05 4.96 14.92
C ARG A 144 -13.82 4.07 14.68
N GLY A 145 -12.71 4.69 14.31
CA GLY A 145 -11.36 4.16 14.52
C GLY A 145 -10.38 4.59 13.44
N CYS A 146 -9.42 5.45 13.82
CA CYS A 146 -8.14 5.73 13.15
C CYS A 146 -8.11 6.90 12.14
N ASP A 147 -8.00 8.12 12.65
CA ASP A 147 -7.70 9.38 11.93
C ASP A 147 -6.23 9.46 11.44
N PHE A 148 -5.70 8.44 10.76
CA PHE A 148 -4.26 8.40 10.41
C PHE A 148 -3.94 8.46 8.91
N TYR A 149 -4.95 8.55 8.05
CA TYR A 149 -4.73 8.72 6.62
C TYR A 149 -4.97 10.17 6.24
N THR A 150 -3.94 10.85 5.74
CA THR A 150 -4.18 12.06 4.97
C THR A 150 -4.62 11.61 3.58
N VAL A 151 -5.90 11.84 3.28
CA VAL A 151 -6.50 11.55 1.99
C VAL A 151 -7.06 12.84 1.42
N GLU A 152 -6.72 13.16 0.17
CA GLU A 152 -7.41 14.21 -0.58
C GLU A 152 -8.36 13.54 -1.59
N LEU A 153 -9.62 13.99 -1.58
CA LEU A 153 -10.62 13.65 -2.59
C LEU A 153 -10.63 14.78 -3.62
N VAL A 154 -10.23 14.47 -4.85
CA VAL A 154 -10.33 15.43 -5.96
C VAL A 154 -11.58 15.08 -6.76
N ASN A 155 -12.60 15.95 -6.68
CA ASN A 155 -13.78 15.83 -7.54
C ASN A 155 -13.41 16.28 -8.96
N ALA A 156 -13.61 15.39 -9.94
CA ALA A 156 -13.59 15.78 -11.34
C ALA A 156 -14.93 16.48 -11.67
N THR A 157 -14.91 17.80 -11.87
CA THR A 157 -16.03 18.49 -12.51
C THR A 157 -16.02 18.14 -14.00
N GLY A 158 -16.95 17.27 -14.42
CA GLY A 158 -17.25 17.03 -15.83
C GLY A 158 -18.23 18.08 -16.36
N ASP A 159 -17.72 18.87 -17.31
CA ASP A 159 -18.32 19.65 -18.40
C ASP A 159 -19.76 20.22 -18.34
N ASP A 160 -19.87 21.49 -18.75
CA ASP A 160 -20.77 21.80 -19.89
C ASP A 160 -20.35 23.08 -20.68
N LEU A 161 -20.17 22.85 -21.99
CA LEU A 161 -20.48 23.67 -23.16
C LEU A 161 -19.73 24.99 -23.42
N ALA A 162 -18.78 24.93 -24.35
CA ALA A 162 -18.42 26.08 -25.19
C ALA A 162 -19.46 26.26 -26.33
N PRO A 163 -19.82 27.50 -26.68
CA PRO A 163 -20.90 27.82 -27.62
C PRO A 163 -20.57 27.54 -29.09
#